data_AF-A0A9E3R0T6-F1
#
_entry.id   AF-A0A9E3R0T6-F1
#
_cell.length_a   1.000
_cell.length_b   1.000
_cell.length_c   1.000
_cell.angle_alpha   90.00
_cell.angle_beta   90.00
_cell.angle_gamma   90.00
#
_symmetry.space_group_name_H-M   'P 1'
#
loop_
_entity.id
_entity.type
_entity.pdbx_description
1 polymer ?
#
loop_
_entity_poly.entity_id
_entity_poly.type
_entity_poly.pdbx_seq_one_letter_code
_entity_poly.pdbx_strand_id
1 'polypeptide(L)'
;MPGPDPSELAKVCEAHLRAHGLTGEVAFDAAKDRLRIAGAGPVVHFLSLGGLRREHDDAPEWERGRVLDRWLWSFFPEGAPSKERVLHRLLPRLRDHVYFAVLDRQMRAQLDTPEEWKAATVPFRALSDSLCVNLVFETPTSISDVTQERLDAWGLDFEDALELAKQNLGRRSQLKLQRLEPGLYTSPFEDGHDPARLLLESTTEGLELHGAPVAMVPSQAALLVAGEHDGKAVQRLLELSKALLQDARSLSGVVYRREGTAWVPWLPEPGHPAREGFFVLSLQTLGNAYAHQKDLLEAWHEVTGETFLVSRFSAYRGDDGGIFTVTQWQDGVSCLIPKADRVEFVRLLNDDEAQVWRVDWKVLEATVGQLLATIGETPVRFRTLGFPTDAQLESMAQQSAQQG
;
A
#
# COMPACT_ATOMS: atom_id res chain seq x y z
N MET A 1 -23.86 23.47 15.71
CA MET A 1 -23.58 24.72 14.97
C MET A 1 -22.84 24.33 13.70
N PRO A 2 -23.09 24.94 12.54
CA PRO A 2 -22.24 24.71 11.39
C PRO A 2 -20.82 25.16 11.79
N GLY A 3 -19.81 24.32 11.52
CA GLY A 3 -18.41 24.66 11.76
C GLY A 3 -18.02 25.93 10.99
N PRO A 4 -16.90 26.58 11.35
CA PRO A 4 -16.43 27.79 10.69
C PRO A 4 -16.32 27.57 9.18
N ASP A 5 -16.64 28.63 8.43
CA ASP A 5 -16.47 28.72 6.97
C ASP A 5 -15.09 28.18 6.56
N PRO A 6 -15.00 27.35 5.49
CA PRO A 6 -13.75 26.95 4.86
C PRO A 6 -12.66 28.02 4.83
N SER A 7 -13.05 29.23 4.44
CA SER A 7 -12.23 30.44 4.34
C SER A 7 -11.73 30.96 5.69
N GLU A 8 -12.51 30.82 6.77
CA GLU A 8 -12.14 31.33 8.09
C GLU A 8 -11.03 30.48 8.74
N LEU A 9 -11.12 29.15 8.66
CA LEU A 9 -10.03 28.29 9.15
C LEU A 9 -8.74 28.48 8.35
N ALA A 10 -8.86 28.70 7.03
CA ALA A 10 -7.71 29.01 6.18
C ALA A 10 -6.96 30.28 6.66
N LYS A 11 -7.71 31.36 6.98
CA LYS A 11 -7.15 32.59 7.55
C LYS A 11 -6.52 32.36 8.93
N VAL A 12 -7.15 31.56 9.78
CA VAL A 12 -6.62 31.20 11.11
C VAL A 12 -5.28 30.46 10.97
N CYS A 13 -5.20 29.49 10.05
CA CYS A 13 -3.97 28.75 9.79
C CYS A 13 -2.87 29.65 9.21
N GLU A 14 -3.19 30.53 8.25
CA GLU A 14 -2.23 31.49 7.72
C GLU A 14 -1.70 32.41 8.83
N ALA A 15 -2.59 33.02 9.62
CA ALA A 15 -2.19 33.88 10.74
C ALA A 15 -1.29 33.14 11.73
N HIS A 16 -1.61 31.88 12.04
CA HIS A 16 -0.81 31.03 12.92
C HIS A 16 0.58 30.72 12.35
N LEU A 17 0.68 30.41 11.06
CA LEU A 17 1.95 30.19 10.34
C LEU A 17 2.81 31.46 10.32
N ARG A 18 2.21 32.62 10.05
CA ARG A 18 2.88 33.92 10.04
C ARG A 18 3.42 34.28 11.44
N ALA A 19 2.63 34.04 12.48
CA ALA A 19 3.05 34.27 13.87
C ALA A 19 4.27 33.40 14.27
N HIS A 20 4.43 32.24 13.62
CA HIS A 20 5.56 31.33 13.80
C HIS A 20 6.67 31.52 12.77
N GLY A 21 6.68 32.64 12.05
CA GLY A 21 7.82 33.11 11.25
C GLY A 21 7.80 32.72 9.76
N LEU A 22 6.72 32.09 9.25
CA LEU A 22 6.63 31.75 7.83
C LEU A 22 6.64 33.01 6.95
N THR A 23 7.63 33.14 6.06
CA THR A 23 7.78 34.30 5.17
C THR A 23 7.26 34.08 3.76
N GLY A 24 7.03 32.83 3.32
CA GLY A 24 6.61 32.55 1.95
C GLY A 24 5.09 32.73 1.71
N GLU A 25 4.64 32.47 0.49
CA GLU A 25 3.24 32.70 0.08
C GLU A 25 2.30 31.64 0.69
N VAL A 26 1.14 32.07 1.19
CA VAL A 26 0.06 31.16 1.60
C VAL A 26 -1.17 31.51 0.76
N ALA A 27 -1.68 30.55 0.00
CA ALA A 27 -2.85 30.73 -0.86
C ALA A 27 -3.91 29.69 -0.51
N PHE A 28 -5.15 30.14 -0.32
CA PHE A 28 -6.29 29.24 -0.11
C PHE A 28 -6.91 28.84 -1.45
N ASP A 29 -7.08 27.54 -1.64
CA ASP A 29 -7.73 26.94 -2.79
C ASP A 29 -9.12 26.44 -2.35
N ALA A 30 -10.14 27.25 -2.64
CA ALA A 30 -11.52 26.99 -2.24
C ALA A 30 -12.13 25.77 -2.94
N ALA A 31 -11.68 25.44 -4.16
CA ALA A 31 -12.21 24.31 -4.91
C ALA A 31 -11.77 22.97 -4.30
N LYS A 32 -10.58 22.94 -3.68
CA LYS A 32 -9.97 21.74 -3.09
C LYS A 32 -9.91 21.77 -1.54
N ASP A 33 -10.54 22.77 -0.90
CA ASP A 33 -10.53 23.03 0.58
C ASP A 33 -9.15 22.84 1.23
N ARG A 34 -8.15 23.60 0.75
CA ARG A 34 -6.75 23.44 1.16
C ARG A 34 -5.96 24.74 1.14
N LEU A 35 -4.85 24.75 1.88
CA LEU A 35 -3.82 25.79 1.78
C LEU A 35 -2.64 25.31 0.93
N ARG A 36 -2.18 26.18 0.02
CA ARG A 36 -0.90 26.10 -0.68
C ARG A 36 0.08 27.01 0.05
N ILE A 37 1.13 26.43 0.62
CA ILE A 37 2.09 27.10 1.49
C ILE A 37 3.46 27.00 0.84
N ALA A 38 3.92 28.08 0.21
CA ALA A 38 5.30 28.24 -0.22
C ALA A 38 6.14 28.67 1.00
N GLY A 39 7.25 27.99 1.26
CA GLY A 39 8.21 28.39 2.29
C GLY A 39 9.18 29.49 1.82
N ALA A 40 10.25 29.73 2.59
CA ALA A 40 11.40 30.51 2.13
C ALA A 40 12.31 29.75 1.14
N GLY A 41 12.06 28.45 0.96
CA GLY A 41 12.74 27.59 -0.01
C GLY A 41 11.88 27.33 -1.26
N PRO A 42 12.36 26.51 -2.21
CA PRO A 42 11.67 26.21 -3.47
C PRO A 42 10.39 25.35 -3.29
N VAL A 43 10.09 24.97 -2.04
CA VAL A 43 9.08 23.97 -1.72
C VAL A 43 7.70 24.58 -1.52
N VAL A 44 6.73 24.06 -2.26
CA VAL A 44 5.31 24.37 -2.11
C VAL A 44 4.63 23.18 -1.45
N HIS A 45 4.17 23.39 -0.22
CA HIS A 45 3.46 22.40 0.56
C HIS A 45 1.94 22.58 0.44
N PHE A 46 1.19 21.49 0.55
CA PHE A 46 -0.27 21.53 0.56
C PHE A 46 -0.80 20.98 1.88
N LEU A 47 -1.76 21.69 2.47
CA LEU A 47 -2.45 21.29 3.69
C LEU A 47 -3.95 21.18 3.39
N SER A 48 -4.49 19.95 3.40
CA SER A 48 -5.94 19.76 3.37
C SER A 48 -6.55 20.19 4.70
N LEU A 49 -7.61 21.00 4.64
CA LEU A 49 -8.23 21.56 5.84
C LEU A 49 -9.26 20.63 6.47
N GLY A 50 -9.75 19.60 5.78
CA GLY A 50 -10.86 18.77 6.26
C GLY A 50 -10.58 18.03 7.57
N GLY A 51 -9.39 17.44 7.71
CA GLY A 51 -8.98 16.74 8.94
C GLY A 51 -8.68 17.71 10.09
N LEU A 52 -7.94 18.78 9.78
CA LEU A 52 -7.64 19.85 10.73
C LEU A 52 -8.91 20.50 11.27
N ARG A 53 -9.89 20.78 10.40
CA ARG A 53 -11.17 21.39 10.77
C ARG A 53 -11.91 20.57 11.80
N ARG A 54 -12.07 19.26 11.54
CA ARG A 54 -12.76 18.36 12.47
C ARG A 54 -12.13 18.42 13.86
N GLU A 55 -10.81 18.29 13.93
CA GLU A 55 -10.11 18.27 15.22
C GLU A 55 -10.07 19.65 15.90
N HIS A 56 -9.95 20.73 15.13
CA HIS A 56 -10.01 22.09 15.65
C HIS A 56 -11.41 22.44 16.17
N ASP A 57 -12.47 22.00 15.49
CA ASP A 57 -13.85 22.25 15.88
C ASP A 57 -14.25 21.46 17.12
N ASP A 58 -13.81 20.19 17.20
CA ASP A 58 -14.03 19.31 18.35
C ASP A 58 -13.22 19.73 19.59
N ALA A 59 -12.12 20.47 19.40
CA ALA A 59 -11.29 20.96 20.49
C ALA A 59 -11.93 22.16 21.23
N PRO A 60 -11.85 22.20 22.57
CA PRO A 60 -12.17 23.40 23.35
C PRO A 60 -11.37 24.61 22.89
N GLU A 61 -11.92 25.83 23.02
CA GLU A 61 -11.27 27.06 22.52
C GLU A 61 -9.83 27.24 23.01
N TRP A 62 -9.54 26.82 24.24
CA TRP A 62 -8.21 26.89 24.85
C TRP A 62 -7.21 25.84 24.32
N GLU A 63 -7.67 24.80 23.63
CA GLU A 63 -6.83 23.77 22.99
C GLU A 63 -6.62 23.98 21.49
N ARG A 64 -7.46 24.79 20.84
CA ARG A 64 -7.41 25.02 19.38
C ARG A 64 -6.05 25.48 18.88
N GLY A 65 -5.36 26.34 19.65
CA GLY A 65 -3.99 26.76 19.35
C GLY A 65 -3.00 25.58 19.32
N ARG A 66 -3.13 24.61 20.23
CA ARG A 66 -2.29 23.40 20.25
C ARG A 66 -2.60 22.45 19.10
N VAL A 67 -3.86 22.39 18.66
CA VAL A 67 -4.24 21.64 17.46
C VAL A 67 -3.56 22.25 16.23
N LEU A 68 -3.61 23.57 16.08
CA LEU A 68 -2.91 24.29 15.02
C LEU A 68 -1.40 24.08 15.09
N ASP A 69 -0.79 24.20 16.27
CA ASP A 69 0.64 23.93 16.47
C ASP A 69 1.01 22.54 15.99
N ARG A 70 0.23 21.52 16.34
CA ARG A 70 0.49 20.13 15.96
C ARG A 70 0.41 19.91 14.45
N TRP A 71 -0.61 20.47 13.79
CA TRP A 71 -0.83 20.29 12.36
C TRP A 71 0.12 21.14 11.50
N LEU A 72 0.44 22.35 11.96
CA LEU A 72 1.23 23.34 11.24
C LEU A 72 2.73 23.29 11.60
N TRP A 73 3.12 22.46 12.57
CA TRP A 73 4.49 22.33 13.03
C TRP A 73 5.51 22.15 11.89
N SER A 74 5.15 21.36 10.88
CA SER A 74 6.04 21.04 9.76
C SER A 74 6.38 22.23 8.86
N PHE A 75 5.71 23.37 9.05
CA PHE A 75 5.85 24.59 8.25
C PHE A 75 6.54 25.74 9.02
N PHE A 76 6.88 25.57 10.30
CA PHE A 76 7.49 26.64 11.11
C PHE A 76 9.01 26.74 10.88
N PRO A 77 9.56 27.92 10.48
CA PRO A 77 10.99 28.09 10.22
C PRO A 77 11.91 27.94 11.44
N GLU A 78 11.49 28.38 12.64
CA GLU A 78 12.30 28.24 13.88
C GLU A 78 12.09 26.88 14.58
N GLY A 79 11.04 26.15 14.21
CA GLY A 79 10.73 24.81 14.72
C GLY A 79 11.14 23.68 13.78
N ALA A 80 11.55 23.99 12.55
CA ALA A 80 12.02 23.02 11.58
C ALA A 80 13.25 22.30 12.16
N PRO A 81 13.16 20.99 12.48
CA PRO A 81 14.32 20.23 12.89
C PRO A 81 15.42 20.44 11.85
N SER A 82 16.66 20.71 12.30
CA SER A 82 17.79 20.79 11.39
C SER A 82 17.83 19.53 10.51
N LYS A 83 18.41 19.64 9.31
CA LYS A 83 18.57 18.49 8.41
C LYS A 83 19.10 17.27 9.19
N GLU A 84 20.12 17.46 10.01
CA GLU A 84 20.70 16.42 10.85
C GLU A 84 19.67 15.81 11.80
N ARG A 85 18.86 16.64 12.48
CA ARG A 85 17.82 16.17 13.40
C ARG A 85 16.72 15.38 12.70
N VAL A 86 16.32 15.76 11.48
CA VAL A 86 15.36 14.96 10.68
C VAL A 86 15.99 13.65 10.24
N LEU A 87 17.22 13.71 9.74
CA LEU A 87 17.96 12.53 9.28
C LEU A 87 18.20 11.52 10.40
N HIS A 88 18.35 11.95 11.66
CA HIS A 88 18.40 11.05 12.83
C HIS A 88 17.07 10.37 13.17
N ARG A 89 15.95 10.90 12.66
CA ARG A 89 14.60 10.39 12.87
C ARG A 89 14.00 9.76 11.61
N LEU A 90 14.79 9.64 10.55
CA LEU A 90 14.44 8.93 9.34
C LEU A 90 14.34 7.44 9.64
N LEU A 91 13.22 6.83 9.27
CA LEU A 91 12.93 5.42 9.51
C LEU A 91 12.30 4.79 8.26
N PRO A 92 12.55 3.50 7.99
CA PRO A 92 11.83 2.79 6.95
C PRO A 92 10.44 2.43 7.47
N ARG A 93 9.47 2.43 6.57
CA ARG A 93 8.10 1.97 6.83
C ARG A 93 7.67 1.01 5.74
N LEU A 94 6.99 -0.07 6.14
CA LEU A 94 6.41 -1.00 5.19
C LEU A 94 4.95 -0.64 4.91
N ARG A 95 4.59 -0.70 3.63
CA ARG A 95 3.26 -0.41 3.10
C ARG A 95 2.92 -1.42 2.01
N ASP A 96 1.63 -1.59 1.76
CA ASP A 96 1.18 -2.28 0.55
C ASP A 96 1.46 -1.41 -0.71
N HIS A 97 1.53 -2.03 -1.88
CA HIS A 97 1.79 -1.29 -3.12
C HIS A 97 0.64 -0.33 -3.49
N VAL A 98 -0.60 -0.67 -3.10
CA VAL A 98 -1.79 0.12 -3.45
C VAL A 98 -1.79 1.47 -2.74
N TYR A 99 -1.22 1.55 -1.54
CA TYR A 99 -0.98 2.81 -0.82
C TYR A 99 -0.29 3.86 -1.70
N PHE A 100 0.75 3.48 -2.44
CA PHE A 100 1.48 4.42 -3.30
C PHE A 100 0.70 4.80 -4.55
N ALA A 101 -0.09 3.88 -5.11
CA ALA A 101 -0.98 4.18 -6.24
C ALA A 101 -2.12 5.14 -5.82
N VAL A 102 -2.70 4.94 -4.63
CA VAL A 102 -3.66 5.88 -4.02
C VAL A 102 -3.02 7.25 -3.88
N LEU A 103 -1.83 7.29 -3.28
CA LEU A 103 -1.16 8.55 -2.98
C LEU A 103 -0.80 9.31 -4.25
N ASP A 104 -0.25 8.63 -5.26
CA ASP A 104 0.07 9.23 -6.57
C ASP A 104 -1.18 9.84 -7.22
N ARG A 105 -2.30 9.10 -7.27
CA ARG A 105 -3.55 9.62 -7.86
C ARG A 105 -4.13 10.78 -7.07
N GLN A 106 -4.11 10.73 -5.74
CA GLN A 106 -4.53 11.84 -4.89
C GLN A 106 -3.68 13.08 -5.14
N MET A 107 -2.36 12.92 -5.31
CA MET A 107 -1.46 14.02 -5.64
C MET A 107 -1.74 14.57 -7.04
N ARG A 108 -1.96 13.72 -8.05
CA ARG A 108 -2.32 14.16 -9.42
C ARG A 108 -3.65 14.91 -9.48
N ALA A 109 -4.64 14.52 -8.68
CA ALA A 109 -5.90 15.26 -8.57
C ALA A 109 -5.72 16.63 -7.90
N GLN A 110 -4.68 16.77 -7.07
CA GLN A 110 -4.41 17.96 -6.28
C GLN A 110 -3.46 18.94 -6.99
N LEU A 111 -2.52 18.48 -7.78
CA LEU A 111 -1.42 19.30 -8.30
C LEU A 111 -1.59 19.55 -9.79
N ASP A 112 -1.16 20.70 -10.28
CA ASP A 112 -1.53 21.17 -11.62
C ASP A 112 -0.39 21.01 -12.63
N THR A 113 0.86 20.80 -12.17
CA THR A 113 2.05 20.69 -13.04
C THR A 113 2.85 19.40 -12.82
N PRO A 114 3.53 18.87 -13.88
CA PRO A 114 4.42 17.72 -13.75
C PRO A 114 5.56 17.90 -12.75
N GLU A 115 6.08 19.12 -12.62
CA GLU A 115 7.15 19.44 -11.66
C GLU A 115 6.67 19.32 -10.22
N GLU A 116 5.46 19.79 -9.92
CA GLU A 116 4.82 19.61 -8.62
C GLU A 116 4.57 18.13 -8.32
N TRP A 117 4.13 17.36 -9.32
CA TRP A 117 3.93 15.90 -9.17
C TRP A 117 5.22 15.20 -8.80
N LYS A 118 6.30 15.49 -9.53
CA LYS A 118 7.62 14.90 -9.27
C LYS A 118 8.11 15.27 -7.87
N ALA A 119 7.96 16.53 -7.46
CA ALA A 119 8.37 17.00 -6.14
C ALA A 119 7.60 16.30 -5.00
N ALA A 120 6.28 16.15 -5.15
CA ALA A 120 5.39 15.55 -4.16
C ALA A 120 5.39 14.01 -4.15
N THR A 121 5.99 13.37 -5.16
CA THR A 121 6.09 11.92 -5.26
C THR A 121 6.75 11.36 -3.98
N VAL A 122 6.19 10.30 -3.41
CA VAL A 122 6.81 9.57 -2.30
C VAL A 122 7.60 8.40 -2.88
N PRO A 123 8.95 8.45 -2.82
CA PRO A 123 9.76 7.36 -3.35
C PRO A 123 9.61 6.11 -2.48
N PHE A 124 9.55 4.96 -3.14
CA PHE A 124 9.45 3.66 -2.50
C PHE A 124 10.20 2.60 -3.31
N ARG A 125 10.49 1.47 -2.68
CA ARG A 125 11.06 0.28 -3.31
C ARG A 125 10.21 -0.94 -3.01
N ALA A 126 9.90 -1.73 -4.03
CA ALA A 126 9.24 -3.01 -3.84
C ALA A 126 10.17 -4.00 -3.12
N LEU A 127 9.66 -4.65 -2.07
CA LEU A 127 10.31 -5.79 -1.41
C LEU A 127 9.74 -7.12 -1.92
N SER A 128 8.47 -7.11 -2.30
CA SER A 128 7.75 -8.21 -2.93
C SER A 128 6.62 -7.65 -3.81
N ASP A 129 5.84 -8.52 -4.44
CA ASP A 129 4.66 -8.13 -5.23
C ASP A 129 3.59 -7.39 -4.41
N SER A 130 3.59 -7.56 -3.08
CA SER A 130 2.57 -6.97 -2.20
C SER A 130 3.13 -5.95 -1.21
N LEU A 131 4.44 -5.97 -0.94
CA LEU A 131 5.04 -5.20 0.14
C LEU A 131 6.12 -4.26 -0.40
N CYS A 132 6.04 -3.01 0.01
CA CYS A 132 6.95 -1.95 -0.38
C CYS A 132 7.56 -1.30 0.87
N VAL A 133 8.74 -0.73 0.72
CA VAL A 133 9.38 0.12 1.72
C VAL A 133 9.42 1.55 1.22
N ASN A 134 9.03 2.49 2.09
CA ASN A 134 9.29 3.90 1.91
C ASN A 134 9.95 4.51 3.15
N LEU A 135 10.26 5.79 3.06
CA LEU A 135 10.91 6.55 4.12
C LEU A 135 9.89 7.45 4.81
N VAL A 136 9.95 7.46 6.13
CA VAL A 136 9.20 8.38 6.96
C VAL A 136 10.13 9.07 7.95
N PHE A 137 9.71 10.22 8.46
CA PHE A 137 10.32 10.79 9.65
C PHE A 137 9.25 11.07 10.69
N GLU A 138 9.64 10.93 11.95
CA GLU A 138 8.74 11.12 13.09
C GLU A 138 8.95 12.49 13.74
N THR A 139 7.84 13.17 13.95
CA THR A 139 7.72 14.30 14.85
C THR A 139 7.18 13.80 16.20
N PRO A 140 7.23 14.60 17.28
CA PRO A 140 6.60 14.19 18.55
C PRO A 140 5.10 13.87 18.44
N THR A 141 4.43 14.30 17.37
CA THR A 141 2.98 14.22 17.23
C THR A 141 2.50 13.61 15.91
N SER A 142 3.39 13.29 14.97
CA SER A 142 3.02 12.78 13.65
C SER A 142 4.14 11.98 12.99
N ILE A 143 3.77 11.13 12.04
CA ILE A 143 4.68 10.45 11.12
C ILE A 143 4.40 10.99 9.72
N SER A 144 5.43 11.41 9.00
CA SER A 144 5.30 11.98 7.66
C SER A 144 6.15 11.23 6.65
N ASP A 145 5.58 10.94 5.49
CA ASP A 145 6.30 10.36 4.37
C ASP A 145 7.32 11.36 3.79
N VAL A 146 8.47 10.83 3.36
CA VAL A 146 9.52 11.59 2.70
C VAL A 146 9.22 11.66 1.22
N THR A 147 9.10 12.87 0.68
CA THR A 147 8.88 13.14 -0.75
C THR A 147 10.21 13.25 -1.50
N GLN A 148 10.17 13.16 -2.83
CA GLN A 148 11.33 13.33 -3.70
C GLN A 148 11.99 14.70 -3.49
N GLU A 149 11.19 15.74 -3.37
CA GLU A 149 11.67 17.09 -3.09
C GLU A 149 12.48 17.18 -1.79
N ARG A 150 12.09 16.44 -0.74
CA ARG A 150 12.85 16.41 0.52
C ARG A 150 14.19 15.71 0.34
N LEU A 151 14.23 14.61 -0.42
CA LEU A 151 15.48 13.93 -0.77
C LEU A 151 16.41 14.85 -1.56
N ASP A 152 15.89 15.54 -2.57
CA ASP A 152 16.62 16.50 -3.38
C ASP A 152 17.17 17.65 -2.52
N ALA A 153 16.37 18.19 -1.59
CA ALA A 153 16.79 19.22 -0.64
C ALA A 153 17.87 18.72 0.35
N TRP A 154 17.87 17.43 0.68
CA TRP A 154 18.93 16.81 1.48
C TRP A 154 20.15 16.40 0.65
N GLY A 155 20.08 16.48 -0.68
CA GLY A 155 21.13 15.98 -1.55
C GLY A 155 21.39 14.48 -1.34
N LEU A 156 20.33 13.71 -1.07
CA LEU A 156 20.37 12.27 -0.89
C LEU A 156 19.54 11.62 -1.99
N ASP A 157 20.00 10.49 -2.52
CA ASP A 157 19.09 9.60 -3.24
C ASP A 157 18.32 8.70 -2.26
N PHE A 158 17.35 7.96 -2.80
CA PHE A 158 16.50 7.10 -1.99
C PHE A 158 17.25 5.95 -1.31
N GLU A 159 18.25 5.36 -1.98
CA GLU A 159 18.96 4.19 -1.46
C GLU A 159 19.89 4.59 -0.31
N ASP A 160 20.61 5.71 -0.44
CA ASP A 160 21.42 6.28 0.63
C ASP A 160 20.58 6.65 1.85
N ALA A 161 19.41 7.26 1.60
CA ALA A 161 18.46 7.61 2.66
C ALA A 161 17.86 6.35 3.33
N LEU A 162 17.62 5.28 2.57
CA LEU A 162 17.15 4.00 3.11
C LEU A 162 18.20 3.29 3.97
N GLU A 163 19.46 3.30 3.58
CA GLU A 163 20.53 2.74 4.41
C GLU A 163 20.68 3.52 5.72
N LEU A 164 20.59 4.85 5.68
CA LEU A 164 20.55 5.66 6.90
C LEU A 164 19.34 5.33 7.78
N ALA A 165 18.17 5.17 7.17
CA ALA A 165 16.94 4.82 7.87
C ALA A 165 17.06 3.44 8.55
N LYS A 166 17.64 2.44 7.87
CA LYS A 166 17.94 1.11 8.43
C LYS A 166 18.90 1.22 9.62
N GLN A 167 19.94 2.05 9.53
CA GLN A 167 20.85 2.28 10.66
C GLN A 167 20.13 2.89 11.86
N ASN A 168 19.26 3.88 11.64
CA ASN A 168 18.46 4.49 12.70
C ASN A 168 17.52 3.47 13.35
N LEU A 169 16.83 2.65 12.54
CA LEU A 169 15.97 1.58 13.04
C LEU A 169 16.79 0.53 13.81
N GLY A 170 17.98 0.19 13.34
CA GLY A 170 18.91 -0.71 14.03
C GLY A 170 19.29 -0.20 15.42
N ARG A 171 19.59 1.10 15.56
CA ARG A 171 19.85 1.71 16.88
C ARG A 171 18.65 1.62 17.83
N ARG A 172 17.42 1.64 17.30
CA ARG A 172 16.17 1.44 18.05
C ARG A 172 15.81 -0.03 18.28
N SER A 173 16.56 -0.95 17.69
CA SER A 173 16.28 -2.40 17.71
C SER A 173 17.28 -3.16 18.58
N GLN A 174 17.67 -2.59 19.72
CA GLN A 174 18.57 -3.25 20.69
C GLN A 174 17.89 -4.42 21.42
N LEU A 175 16.55 -4.40 21.52
CA LEU A 175 15.78 -5.55 21.97
C LEU A 175 15.75 -6.61 20.86
N LYS A 176 15.80 -7.88 21.24
CA LYS A 176 15.56 -9.00 20.31
C LYS A 176 14.07 -9.32 20.21
N LEU A 177 13.69 -10.10 19.20
CA LEU A 177 12.35 -10.67 19.16
C LEU A 177 12.09 -11.52 20.40
N GLN A 178 10.89 -11.41 20.94
CA GLN A 178 10.44 -12.16 22.11
C GLN A 178 9.97 -13.53 21.67
N ARG A 179 10.47 -14.58 22.34
CA ARG A 179 9.97 -15.95 22.14
C ARG A 179 8.55 -16.06 22.70
N LEU A 180 7.60 -16.40 21.85
CA LEU A 180 6.23 -16.72 22.26
C LEU A 180 6.13 -18.19 22.68
N GLU A 181 6.67 -19.07 21.84
CA GLU A 181 6.67 -20.52 21.99
C GLU A 181 7.99 -21.06 21.42
N PRO A 182 8.36 -22.34 21.65
CA PRO A 182 9.46 -22.95 20.91
C PRO A 182 9.32 -22.78 19.39
N GLY A 183 10.36 -22.24 18.75
CA GLY A 183 10.38 -22.01 17.31
C GLY A 183 9.54 -20.83 16.80
N LEU A 184 8.89 -20.04 17.67
CA LEU A 184 8.03 -18.91 17.30
C LEU A 184 8.32 -17.65 18.13
N TYR A 185 8.45 -16.51 17.44
CA TYR A 185 8.85 -15.23 18.00
C TYR A 185 7.95 -14.08 17.51
N THR A 186 7.85 -13.03 18.31
CA THR A 186 7.16 -11.77 17.97
C THR A 186 8.03 -10.55 18.27
N SER A 187 7.80 -9.47 17.56
CA SER A 187 8.37 -8.17 17.87
C SER A 187 7.73 -7.57 19.14
N PRO A 188 8.53 -6.99 20.06
CA PRO A 188 8.02 -6.37 21.29
C PRO A 188 8.10 -4.83 21.26
N PHE A 189 8.31 -4.20 20.11
CA PHE A 189 8.72 -2.78 20.07
C PHE A 189 7.55 -1.83 20.18
N GLU A 190 6.41 -2.17 19.56
CA GLU A 190 5.17 -1.39 19.60
C GLU A 190 5.37 0.08 19.19
N ASP A 191 6.36 0.34 18.34
CA ASP A 191 6.73 1.69 17.90
C ASP A 191 6.19 2.02 16.49
N GLY A 192 5.37 1.13 15.92
CA GLY A 192 4.80 1.29 14.58
C GLY A 192 5.78 0.97 13.45
N HIS A 193 6.99 0.51 13.79
CA HIS A 193 8.03 0.09 12.85
C HIS A 193 8.38 -1.39 12.98
N ASP A 194 7.58 -2.17 13.71
CA ASP A 194 7.75 -3.61 13.89
C ASP A 194 7.96 -4.36 12.55
N PRO A 195 7.11 -4.18 11.51
CA PRO A 195 7.33 -4.79 10.20
C PRO A 195 8.65 -4.40 9.54
N ALA A 196 9.07 -3.13 9.67
CA ALA A 196 10.25 -2.60 8.98
C ALA A 196 11.55 -3.26 9.47
N ARG A 197 11.53 -3.92 10.63
CA ARG A 197 12.64 -4.71 11.15
C ARG A 197 12.95 -5.95 10.33
N LEU A 198 12.08 -6.36 9.39
CA LEU A 198 12.46 -7.32 8.35
C LEU A 198 13.68 -6.87 7.52
N LEU A 199 13.91 -5.56 7.41
CA LEU A 199 15.04 -5.01 6.64
C LEU A 199 16.39 -5.13 7.37
N LEU A 200 16.39 -5.51 8.65
CA LEU A 200 17.59 -5.64 9.46
C LEU A 200 18.04 -7.10 9.52
N GLU A 201 19.31 -7.37 9.20
CA GLU A 201 19.87 -8.72 9.29
C GLU A 201 19.84 -9.24 10.73
N SER A 202 20.12 -8.36 11.68
CA SER A 202 20.13 -8.65 13.12
C SER A 202 18.80 -9.13 13.69
N THR A 203 17.68 -8.92 12.98
CA THR A 203 16.34 -9.29 13.47
C THR A 203 16.19 -10.80 13.69
N THR A 204 16.88 -11.63 12.90
CA THR A 204 16.81 -13.10 13.02
C THR A 204 18.03 -13.71 13.73
N GLU A 205 18.99 -12.88 14.16
CA GLU A 205 20.24 -13.35 14.75
C GLU A 205 20.05 -13.94 16.16
N GLY A 206 20.41 -15.21 16.29
CA GLY A 206 20.36 -15.95 17.55
C GLY A 206 18.96 -16.45 17.92
N LEU A 207 18.01 -16.47 16.98
CA LEU A 207 16.74 -17.17 17.17
C LEU A 207 16.96 -18.68 17.06
N GLU A 208 16.32 -19.45 17.95
CA GLU A 208 16.35 -20.91 17.93
C GLU A 208 15.28 -21.43 16.96
N LEU A 209 15.63 -21.47 15.67
CA LEU A 209 14.73 -21.85 14.57
C LEU A 209 15.16 -23.17 13.94
N HIS A 210 14.19 -23.98 13.52
CA HIS A 210 14.44 -25.17 12.71
C HIS A 210 14.22 -24.84 11.22
N GLY A 211 15.29 -24.88 10.42
CA GLY A 211 15.27 -24.45 9.02
C GLY A 211 15.43 -22.93 8.84
N ALA A 212 15.13 -22.42 7.65
CA ALA A 212 15.19 -20.99 7.40
C ALA A 212 14.11 -20.22 8.18
N PRO A 213 14.37 -18.96 8.57
CA PRO A 213 13.34 -18.08 9.11
C PRO A 213 12.23 -17.84 8.10
N VAL A 214 10.98 -17.99 8.56
CA VAL A 214 9.78 -17.52 7.88
C VAL A 214 9.11 -16.45 8.72
N ALA A 215 8.61 -15.39 8.09
CA ALA A 215 8.09 -14.22 8.76
C ALA A 215 6.77 -13.72 8.17
N MET A 216 5.95 -13.12 9.02
CA MET A 216 4.72 -12.43 8.62
C MET A 216 4.67 -11.05 9.26
N VAL A 217 4.07 -10.11 8.53
CA VAL A 217 3.80 -8.74 8.97
C VAL A 217 2.31 -8.43 8.84
N PRO A 218 1.46 -9.05 9.67
CA PRO A 218 0.01 -8.96 9.52
C PRO A 218 -0.56 -7.58 9.86
N SER A 219 0.17 -6.74 10.60
CA SER A 219 -0.23 -5.37 10.94
C SER A 219 0.99 -4.46 11.11
N GLN A 220 0.76 -3.15 11.28
CA GLN A 220 1.84 -2.18 11.51
C GLN A 220 2.57 -2.33 12.85
N ALA A 221 2.02 -3.11 13.78
CA ALA A 221 2.56 -3.31 15.13
C ALA A 221 3.08 -4.73 15.37
N ALA A 222 3.09 -5.58 14.34
CA ALA A 222 3.43 -7.00 14.51
C ALA A 222 4.39 -7.48 13.42
N LEU A 223 5.49 -8.07 13.88
CA LEU A 223 6.36 -8.95 13.10
C LEU A 223 6.43 -10.29 13.82
N LEU A 224 5.97 -11.35 13.16
CA LEU A 224 6.02 -12.72 13.64
C LEU A 224 7.07 -13.51 12.86
N VAL A 225 7.87 -14.33 13.54
CA VAL A 225 8.94 -15.15 12.92
C VAL A 225 8.89 -16.58 13.46
N ALA A 226 8.94 -17.57 12.57
CA ALA A 226 9.03 -18.99 12.89
C ALA A 226 10.13 -19.69 12.07
N GLY A 227 10.45 -20.94 12.43
CA GLY A 227 11.32 -21.81 11.62
C GLY A 227 10.50 -22.61 10.61
N GLU A 228 10.90 -22.61 9.33
CA GLU A 228 10.10 -23.22 8.24
C GLU A 228 9.85 -24.74 8.43
N HIS A 229 10.75 -25.45 9.12
CA HIS A 229 10.66 -26.88 9.39
C HIS A 229 10.03 -27.21 10.77
N ASP A 230 9.54 -26.20 11.50
CA ASP A 230 8.78 -26.41 12.73
C ASP A 230 7.28 -26.32 12.44
N GLY A 231 6.66 -27.46 12.11
CA GLY A 231 5.25 -27.50 11.72
C GLY A 231 4.28 -26.98 12.79
N LYS A 232 4.63 -27.08 14.09
CA LYS A 232 3.80 -26.52 15.18
C LYS A 232 3.93 -25.00 15.20
N ALA A 233 5.14 -24.46 15.12
CA ALA A 233 5.37 -23.03 15.07
C ALA A 233 4.74 -22.40 13.81
N VAL A 234 4.85 -23.05 12.66
CA VAL A 234 4.23 -22.62 11.39
C VAL A 234 2.70 -22.63 11.47
N GLN A 235 2.10 -23.65 12.08
CA GLN A 235 0.66 -23.68 12.32
C GLN A 235 0.22 -22.54 13.27
N ARG A 236 0.99 -22.29 14.32
CA ARG A 236 0.69 -21.21 15.27
C ARG A 236 0.88 -19.82 14.66
N LEU A 237 1.89 -19.65 13.81
CA LEU A 237 2.11 -18.44 13.00
C LEU A 237 0.87 -18.11 12.16
N LEU A 238 0.27 -19.11 11.51
CA LEU A 238 -0.96 -18.94 10.73
C LEU A 238 -2.12 -18.45 11.60
N GLU A 239 -2.34 -19.07 12.76
CA GLU A 239 -3.45 -18.73 13.66
C GLU A 239 -3.35 -17.31 14.20
N LEU A 240 -2.15 -16.90 14.67
CA LEU A 240 -1.90 -15.56 15.15
C LEU A 240 -2.07 -14.52 14.03
N SER A 241 -1.56 -14.83 12.84
CA SER A 241 -1.67 -13.92 11.69
C SER A 241 -3.12 -13.75 11.24
N LYS A 242 -3.93 -14.82 11.21
CA LYS A 242 -5.38 -14.74 10.94
C LYS A 242 -6.09 -13.77 11.88
N ALA A 243 -5.77 -13.82 13.17
CA ALA A 243 -6.37 -12.94 14.16
C ALA A 243 -5.95 -11.48 13.96
N LEU A 244 -4.65 -11.22 13.75
CA LEU A 244 -4.11 -9.87 13.54
C LEU A 244 -4.59 -9.23 12.23
N LEU A 245 -4.87 -10.04 11.20
CA LEU A 245 -5.39 -9.55 9.92
C LEU A 245 -6.88 -9.13 9.98
N GLN A 246 -7.60 -9.43 11.07
CA GLN A 246 -8.96 -8.91 11.27
C GLN A 246 -8.98 -7.42 11.66
N ASP A 247 -7.83 -6.84 11.98
CA ASP A 247 -7.71 -5.40 12.28
C ASP A 247 -7.91 -4.58 10.99
N ALA A 248 -8.61 -3.44 11.12
CA ALA A 248 -8.77 -2.44 10.06
C ALA A 248 -7.44 -1.87 9.55
N ARG A 249 -6.35 -1.97 10.33
CA ARG A 249 -4.99 -1.55 9.97
C ARG A 249 -4.06 -2.73 9.65
N SER A 250 -4.64 -3.83 9.15
CA SER A 250 -3.88 -4.96 8.61
C SER A 250 -2.94 -4.53 7.47
N LEU A 251 -1.84 -5.27 7.29
CA LEU A 251 -0.80 -4.95 6.31
C LEU A 251 -0.67 -6.04 5.24
N SER A 252 -0.19 -7.24 5.59
CA SER A 252 -0.02 -8.32 4.61
C SER A 252 -0.26 -9.70 5.23
N GLY A 253 -1.07 -10.51 4.54
CA GLY A 253 -1.29 -11.92 4.82
C GLY A 253 -0.32 -12.86 4.10
N VAL A 254 0.71 -12.32 3.44
CA VAL A 254 1.76 -13.11 2.80
C VAL A 254 2.81 -13.51 3.85
N VAL A 255 3.21 -14.78 3.82
CA VAL A 255 4.37 -15.26 4.59
C VAL A 255 5.61 -15.25 3.70
N TYR A 256 6.72 -14.82 4.29
CA TYR A 256 8.00 -14.64 3.60
C TYR A 256 9.04 -15.58 4.18
N ARG A 257 9.85 -16.20 3.34
CA ARG A 257 11.05 -16.96 3.75
C ARG A 257 12.29 -16.12 3.54
N ARG A 258 13.25 -16.23 4.46
CA ARG A 258 14.57 -15.64 4.30
C ARG A 258 15.41 -16.48 3.34
N GLU A 259 15.87 -15.87 2.26
CA GLU A 259 16.84 -16.44 1.31
C GLU A 259 18.05 -15.53 1.21
N GLY A 260 19.15 -15.90 1.90
CA GLY A 260 20.31 -15.02 2.06
C GLY A 260 19.92 -13.70 2.75
N THR A 261 20.04 -12.59 2.02
CA THR A 261 19.68 -11.25 2.50
C THR A 261 18.26 -10.80 2.10
N ALA A 262 17.56 -11.59 1.30
CA ALA A 262 16.23 -11.28 0.76
C ALA A 262 15.11 -12.00 1.52
N TRP A 263 13.91 -11.42 1.48
CA TRP A 263 12.67 -12.05 1.94
C TRP A 263 11.78 -12.32 0.73
N VAL A 264 11.50 -13.59 0.46
CA VAL A 264 10.71 -14.01 -0.70
C VAL A 264 9.38 -14.60 -0.27
N PRO A 265 8.27 -14.39 -1.01
CA PRO A 265 7.01 -15.05 -0.72
C PRO A 265 7.19 -16.58 -0.63
N TRP A 266 6.57 -17.18 0.37
CA TRP A 266 6.72 -18.61 0.66
C TRP A 266 5.38 -19.24 0.98
N LEU A 267 5.30 -20.56 0.79
CA LEU A 267 4.22 -21.39 1.32
C LEU A 267 4.85 -22.68 1.85
N PRO A 268 4.33 -23.25 2.94
CA PRO A 268 4.74 -24.58 3.41
C PRO A 268 4.64 -25.62 2.30
N GLU A 269 5.49 -26.66 2.33
CA GLU A 269 5.49 -27.73 1.33
C GLU A 269 4.10 -28.36 1.12
N PRO A 270 3.82 -28.92 -0.08
CA PRO A 270 2.59 -29.65 -0.34
C PRO A 270 2.29 -30.69 0.75
N GLY A 271 1.04 -30.73 1.22
CA GLY A 271 0.60 -31.62 2.30
C GLY A 271 0.72 -31.05 3.72
N HIS A 272 1.39 -29.91 3.92
CA HIS A 272 1.44 -29.26 5.23
C HIS A 272 0.05 -28.66 5.61
N PRO A 273 -0.49 -28.90 6.83
CA PRO A 273 -1.83 -28.44 7.23
C PRO A 273 -2.04 -26.92 7.13
N ALA A 274 -1.00 -26.12 7.40
CA ALA A 274 -1.07 -24.66 7.32
C ALA A 274 -1.04 -24.09 5.90
N ARG A 275 -0.70 -24.89 4.87
CA ARG A 275 -0.45 -24.38 3.50
C ARG A 275 -1.67 -23.68 2.92
N GLU A 276 -2.85 -24.33 2.95
CA GLU A 276 -4.08 -23.72 2.44
C GLU A 276 -4.41 -22.43 3.19
N GLY A 277 -4.21 -22.42 4.51
CA GLY A 277 -4.47 -21.24 5.32
C GLY A 277 -3.62 -20.03 4.92
N PHE A 278 -2.31 -20.20 4.72
CA PHE A 278 -1.46 -19.10 4.23
C PHE A 278 -1.81 -18.70 2.82
N PHE A 279 -2.15 -19.66 1.95
CA PHE A 279 -2.60 -19.35 0.61
C PHE A 279 -3.86 -18.46 0.62
N VAL A 280 -4.86 -18.79 1.44
CA VAL A 280 -6.07 -17.98 1.64
C VAL A 280 -5.72 -16.57 2.13
N LEU A 281 -4.84 -16.42 3.13
CA LEU A 281 -4.42 -15.10 3.62
C LEU A 281 -3.71 -14.27 2.54
N SER A 282 -2.89 -14.90 1.72
CA SER A 282 -2.23 -14.24 0.59
C SER A 282 -3.24 -13.76 -0.46
N LEU A 283 -4.26 -14.57 -0.77
CA LEU A 283 -5.33 -14.23 -1.69
C LEU A 283 -6.22 -13.11 -1.16
N GLN A 284 -6.49 -13.08 0.15
CA GLN A 284 -7.22 -11.98 0.78
C GLN A 284 -6.45 -10.65 0.65
N THR A 285 -5.14 -10.68 0.84
CA THR A 285 -4.27 -9.51 0.65
C THR A 285 -4.33 -9.00 -0.79
N LEU A 286 -4.19 -9.90 -1.77
CA LEU A 286 -4.26 -9.56 -3.19
C LEU A 286 -5.67 -9.07 -3.60
N GLY A 287 -6.72 -9.71 -3.08
CA GLY A 287 -8.10 -9.31 -3.33
C GLY A 287 -8.42 -7.91 -2.79
N ASN A 288 -7.96 -7.59 -1.59
CA ASN A 288 -8.09 -6.24 -1.00
C ASN A 288 -7.34 -5.20 -1.84
N ALA A 289 -6.13 -5.54 -2.29
CA ALA A 289 -5.34 -4.67 -3.17
C ALA A 289 -6.08 -4.37 -4.48
N TYR A 290 -6.62 -5.38 -5.17
CA TYR A 290 -7.40 -5.18 -6.39
C TYR A 290 -8.71 -4.42 -6.15
N ALA A 291 -9.37 -4.62 -5.01
CA ALA A 291 -10.59 -3.90 -4.64
C ALA A 291 -10.32 -2.41 -4.44
N HIS A 292 -9.33 -2.05 -3.61
CA HIS A 292 -8.93 -0.65 -3.43
C HIS A 292 -8.49 -0.01 -4.75
N GLN A 293 -7.70 -0.71 -5.55
CA GLN A 293 -7.29 -0.22 -6.87
C GLN A 293 -8.48 0.02 -7.81
N LYS A 294 -9.51 -0.84 -7.75
CA LYS A 294 -10.75 -0.69 -8.52
C LYS A 294 -11.48 0.58 -8.12
N ASP A 295 -11.73 0.78 -6.82
CA ASP A 295 -12.45 1.96 -6.32
C ASP A 295 -11.77 3.26 -6.76
N LEU A 296 -10.43 3.30 -6.72
CA LEU A 296 -9.65 4.45 -7.19
C LEU A 296 -9.72 4.66 -8.70
N LEU A 297 -9.72 3.58 -9.49
CA LEU A 297 -9.81 3.68 -10.95
C LEU A 297 -11.19 4.20 -11.34
N GLU A 298 -12.25 3.69 -10.70
CA GLU A 298 -13.62 4.14 -10.97
C GLU A 298 -13.83 5.60 -10.59
N ALA A 299 -13.35 6.03 -9.42
CA ALA A 299 -13.39 7.44 -9.03
C ALA A 299 -12.59 8.33 -10.00
N TRP A 300 -11.44 7.87 -10.50
CA TRP A 300 -10.64 8.60 -11.48
C TRP A 300 -11.35 8.70 -12.84
N HIS A 301 -11.98 7.61 -13.30
CA HIS A 301 -12.75 7.58 -14.53
C HIS A 301 -13.96 8.53 -14.46
N GLU A 302 -14.63 8.62 -13.31
CA GLU A 302 -15.73 9.58 -13.09
C GLU A 302 -15.26 11.03 -13.27
N VAL A 303 -14.07 11.37 -12.76
CA VAL A 303 -13.48 12.71 -12.90
C VAL A 303 -13.00 13.00 -14.32
N THR A 304 -12.42 12.01 -15.01
CA THR A 304 -11.80 12.18 -16.34
C THR A 304 -12.75 11.92 -17.52
N GLY A 305 -13.92 11.34 -17.27
CA GLY A 305 -14.87 10.92 -18.30
C GLY A 305 -14.46 9.64 -19.03
N GLU A 306 -13.50 8.88 -18.52
CA GLU A 306 -13.13 7.58 -19.07
C GLU A 306 -14.23 6.54 -18.83
N THR A 307 -14.40 5.59 -19.75
CA THR A 307 -15.54 4.64 -19.75
C THR A 307 -15.13 3.19 -19.57
N PHE A 308 -13.98 2.93 -18.95
CA PHE A 308 -13.53 1.56 -18.72
C PHE A 308 -14.34 0.85 -17.63
N LEU A 309 -14.80 -0.36 -17.93
CA LEU A 309 -15.30 -1.29 -16.91
C LEU A 309 -14.12 -1.85 -16.12
N VAL A 310 -14.02 -1.53 -14.83
CA VAL A 310 -12.96 -2.04 -13.98
C VAL A 310 -13.38 -3.39 -13.37
N SER A 311 -12.90 -4.49 -13.94
CA SER A 311 -13.34 -5.84 -13.55
C SER A 311 -12.87 -6.22 -12.14
N ARG A 312 -13.70 -7.01 -11.45
CA ARG A 312 -13.42 -7.52 -10.11
C ARG A 312 -12.42 -8.67 -10.17
N PHE A 313 -11.68 -8.82 -9.07
CA PHE A 313 -10.92 -10.02 -8.73
C PHE A 313 -11.68 -10.79 -7.66
N SER A 314 -11.97 -12.06 -7.91
CA SER A 314 -12.72 -12.93 -7.00
C SER A 314 -12.00 -14.25 -6.81
N ALA A 315 -12.03 -14.81 -5.60
CA ALA A 315 -11.53 -16.15 -5.32
C ALA A 315 -12.71 -17.08 -5.01
N TYR A 316 -12.67 -18.29 -5.57
CA TYR A 316 -13.68 -19.32 -5.40
C TYR A 316 -13.04 -20.64 -4.98
N ARG A 317 -13.84 -21.47 -4.30
CA ARG A 317 -13.48 -22.87 -4.07
C ARG A 317 -14.16 -23.74 -5.12
N GLY A 318 -13.39 -24.54 -5.84
CA GLY A 318 -13.87 -25.51 -6.81
C GLY A 318 -14.45 -26.76 -6.15
N ASP A 319 -15.09 -27.60 -6.96
CA ASP A 319 -15.70 -28.85 -6.52
C ASP A 319 -14.66 -29.87 -6.02
N ASP A 320 -13.43 -29.76 -6.50
CA ASP A 320 -12.25 -30.52 -6.05
C ASP A 320 -11.69 -30.02 -4.70
N GLY A 321 -12.26 -28.94 -4.15
CA GLY A 321 -11.80 -28.29 -2.93
C GLY A 321 -10.66 -27.30 -3.16
N GLY A 322 -10.08 -27.24 -4.37
CA GLY A 322 -9.04 -26.29 -4.75
C GLY A 322 -9.56 -24.85 -4.75
N ILE A 323 -8.69 -23.88 -4.50
CA ILE A 323 -9.03 -22.47 -4.55
C ILE A 323 -8.43 -21.87 -5.83
N PHE A 324 -9.25 -21.16 -6.59
CA PHE A 324 -8.83 -20.48 -7.81
C PHE A 324 -9.42 -19.07 -7.87
N THR A 325 -8.79 -18.21 -8.65
CA THR A 325 -9.17 -16.81 -8.82
C THR A 325 -9.76 -16.58 -10.21
N VAL A 326 -10.71 -15.65 -10.29
CA VAL A 326 -11.47 -15.35 -11.50
C VAL A 326 -11.54 -13.85 -11.71
N THR A 327 -11.49 -13.45 -12.97
CA THR A 327 -11.96 -12.15 -13.42
C THR A 327 -12.84 -12.25 -14.65
N GLN A 328 -13.50 -11.14 -15.01
CA GLN A 328 -14.44 -11.08 -16.12
C GLN A 328 -13.94 -10.13 -17.21
N TRP A 329 -14.09 -10.55 -18.46
CA TRP A 329 -13.87 -9.74 -19.65
C TRP A 329 -15.16 -9.71 -20.45
N GLN A 330 -15.83 -8.56 -20.45
CA GLN A 330 -17.14 -8.41 -21.09
C GLN A 330 -16.98 -7.92 -22.55
N ASP A 331 -17.78 -8.50 -23.45
CA ASP A 331 -17.87 -8.08 -24.85
C ASP A 331 -18.56 -6.71 -24.99
N GLY A 332 -18.14 -5.94 -26.00
CA GLY A 332 -18.72 -4.62 -26.30
C GLY A 332 -18.31 -3.48 -25.38
N VAL A 333 -17.51 -3.73 -24.34
CA VAL A 333 -16.99 -2.69 -23.42
C VAL A 333 -15.48 -2.79 -23.26
N SER A 334 -14.80 -1.64 -23.11
CA SER A 334 -13.37 -1.64 -22.77
C SER A 334 -13.22 -1.96 -21.29
N CYS A 335 -12.40 -2.95 -20.95
CA CYS A 335 -12.23 -3.43 -19.58
C CYS A 335 -10.81 -3.16 -19.06
N LEU A 336 -10.69 -2.97 -17.74
CA LEU A 336 -9.45 -3.11 -16.99
C LEU A 336 -9.53 -4.38 -16.15
N ILE A 337 -8.90 -5.46 -16.62
CA ILE A 337 -8.97 -6.77 -15.96
C ILE A 337 -7.72 -7.04 -15.08
N PRO A 338 -7.88 -7.50 -13.83
CA PRO A 338 -6.79 -7.99 -12.99
C PRO A 338 -6.23 -9.32 -13.53
N LYS A 339 -4.99 -9.66 -13.17
CA LYS A 339 -4.46 -11.02 -13.38
C LYS A 339 -5.12 -11.99 -12.38
N ALA A 340 -5.62 -13.11 -12.88
CA ALA A 340 -6.26 -14.19 -12.12
C ALA A 340 -5.88 -15.56 -12.71
N ASP A 341 -6.30 -16.66 -12.09
CA ASP A 341 -6.09 -18.03 -12.60
C ASP A 341 -6.98 -18.28 -13.83
N ARG A 342 -8.19 -17.71 -13.83
CA ARG A 342 -9.19 -17.87 -14.88
C ARG A 342 -9.80 -16.53 -15.30
N VAL A 343 -10.19 -16.46 -16.56
CA VAL A 343 -10.99 -15.37 -17.12
C VAL A 343 -12.31 -15.92 -17.63
N GLU A 344 -13.38 -15.29 -17.21
CA GLU A 344 -14.72 -15.48 -17.74
C GLU A 344 -14.95 -14.43 -18.84
N PHE A 345 -14.96 -14.87 -20.09
CA PHE A 345 -15.41 -14.05 -21.20
C PHE A 345 -16.92 -14.02 -21.22
N VAL A 346 -17.51 -12.83 -21.14
CA VAL A 346 -18.96 -12.65 -20.99
C VAL A 346 -19.50 -11.90 -22.18
N ARG A 347 -20.42 -12.52 -22.93
CA ARG A 347 -21.21 -11.85 -23.97
C ARG A 347 -22.67 -11.81 -23.53
N LEU A 348 -23.21 -10.61 -23.34
CA LEU A 348 -24.63 -10.42 -23.06
C LEU A 348 -25.44 -10.75 -24.32
N LEU A 349 -26.42 -11.63 -24.19
CA LEU A 349 -27.37 -11.97 -25.26
C LEU A 349 -28.61 -11.08 -25.17
N ASN A 350 -29.01 -10.74 -23.95
CA ASN A 350 -30.02 -9.77 -23.56
C ASN A 350 -29.73 -9.29 -22.12
N ASP A 351 -30.66 -8.55 -21.49
CA ASP A 351 -30.46 -8.01 -20.15
C ASP A 351 -30.37 -9.09 -19.04
N ASP A 352 -30.92 -10.29 -19.26
CA ASP A 352 -31.00 -11.37 -18.27
C ASP A 352 -30.16 -12.62 -18.62
N GLU A 353 -29.70 -12.75 -19.86
CA GLU A 353 -28.96 -13.91 -20.35
C GLU A 353 -27.59 -13.52 -20.90
N ALA A 354 -26.57 -14.27 -20.49
CA ALA A 354 -25.20 -14.12 -20.96
C ALA A 354 -24.59 -15.46 -21.36
N GLN A 355 -23.83 -15.45 -22.45
CA GLN A 355 -22.95 -16.55 -22.81
C GLN A 355 -21.59 -16.34 -22.14
N VAL A 356 -21.09 -17.39 -21.46
CA VAL A 356 -19.84 -17.32 -20.68
C VAL A 356 -18.87 -18.42 -21.12
N TRP A 357 -17.66 -18.04 -21.49
CA TRP A 357 -16.54 -18.96 -21.71
C TRP A 357 -15.54 -18.82 -20.57
N ARG A 358 -15.22 -19.96 -19.93
CA ARG A 358 -14.23 -20.03 -18.86
C ARG A 358 -12.90 -20.48 -19.43
N VAL A 359 -11.86 -19.67 -19.25
CA VAL A 359 -10.54 -19.90 -19.84
C VAL A 359 -9.46 -19.72 -18.79
N ASP A 360 -8.51 -20.65 -18.72
CA ASP A 360 -7.33 -20.48 -17.86
C ASP A 360 -6.44 -19.36 -18.39
N TRP A 361 -5.90 -18.54 -17.49
CA TRP A 361 -5.12 -17.35 -17.86
C TRP A 361 -3.95 -17.67 -18.79
N LYS A 362 -3.27 -18.80 -18.56
CA LYS A 362 -2.15 -19.25 -19.39
C LYS A 362 -2.56 -19.51 -20.85
N VAL A 363 -3.74 -20.08 -21.07
CA VAL A 363 -4.29 -20.34 -22.41
C VAL A 363 -4.66 -19.03 -23.10
N LEU A 364 -5.25 -18.11 -22.34
CA LEU A 364 -5.57 -16.76 -22.80
C LEU A 364 -4.33 -15.96 -23.20
N GLU A 365 -3.28 -15.94 -22.36
CA GLU A 365 -2.01 -15.24 -22.65
C GLU A 365 -1.37 -15.78 -23.94
N ALA A 366 -1.39 -17.11 -24.13
CA ALA A 366 -0.81 -17.75 -25.31
C ALA A 366 -1.59 -17.48 -26.61
N THR A 367 -2.91 -17.32 -26.54
CA THR A 367 -3.79 -17.26 -27.73
C THR A 367 -4.16 -15.83 -28.12
N VAL A 368 -4.47 -15.00 -27.12
CA VAL A 368 -5.00 -13.63 -27.31
C VAL A 368 -4.29 -12.60 -26.44
N GLY A 369 -3.08 -12.89 -25.94
CA GLY A 369 -2.29 -11.96 -25.12
C GLY A 369 -2.02 -10.61 -25.79
N GLN A 370 -1.99 -10.55 -27.12
CA GLN A 370 -1.89 -9.31 -27.90
C GLN A 370 -3.09 -8.37 -27.73
N LEU A 371 -4.22 -8.87 -27.21
CA LEU A 371 -5.40 -8.06 -26.87
C LEU A 371 -5.32 -7.46 -25.47
N LEU A 372 -4.20 -7.67 -24.75
CA LEU A 372 -3.95 -7.11 -23.43
C LEU A 372 -2.82 -6.09 -23.48
N ALA A 373 -3.06 -4.90 -22.94
CA ALA A 373 -2.05 -3.89 -22.70
C ALA A 373 -1.93 -3.60 -21.20
N THR A 374 -0.72 -3.63 -20.64
CA THR A 374 -0.50 -3.23 -19.24
C THR A 374 -0.75 -1.74 -19.05
N ILE A 375 -1.36 -1.35 -17.94
CA ILE A 375 -1.57 0.07 -17.61
C ILE A 375 -0.51 0.67 -16.68
N GLY A 376 0.56 -0.09 -16.37
CA GLY A 376 1.66 0.39 -15.51
C GLY A 376 1.32 0.46 -14.01
N GLU A 377 0.25 -0.22 -13.60
CA GLU A 377 -0.23 -0.25 -12.21
C GLU A 377 0.17 -1.56 -11.51
N THR A 378 0.25 -1.53 -10.17
CA THR A 378 0.47 -2.72 -9.34
C THR A 378 -0.60 -2.80 -8.22
N PRO A 379 -1.25 -3.95 -8.00
CA PRO A 379 -1.12 -5.18 -8.78
C PRO A 379 -1.54 -4.98 -10.25
N VAL A 380 -0.97 -5.79 -11.14
CA VAL A 380 -1.09 -5.58 -12.58
C VAL A 380 -2.54 -5.67 -13.05
N ARG A 381 -2.95 -4.67 -13.83
CA ARG A 381 -4.17 -4.71 -14.64
C ARG A 381 -3.84 -4.58 -16.11
N PHE A 382 -4.68 -5.21 -16.92
CA PHE A 382 -4.61 -5.18 -18.36
C PHE A 382 -5.82 -4.43 -18.90
N ARG A 383 -5.55 -3.41 -19.72
CA ARG A 383 -6.54 -2.83 -20.61
C ARG A 383 -6.80 -3.79 -21.76
N THR A 384 -8.06 -4.09 -21.99
CA THR A 384 -8.48 -4.90 -23.14
C THR A 384 -8.52 -4.02 -24.39
N LEU A 385 -7.92 -4.52 -25.49
CA LEU A 385 -7.82 -3.81 -26.78
C LEU A 385 -8.87 -4.27 -27.80
N GLY A 386 -9.71 -5.23 -27.42
CA GLY A 386 -10.75 -5.82 -28.25
C GLY A 386 -11.40 -6.99 -27.53
N PHE A 387 -12.07 -7.86 -28.28
CA PHE A 387 -12.65 -9.09 -27.77
C PHE A 387 -12.27 -10.26 -28.69
N PRO A 388 -11.95 -11.46 -28.17
CA PRO A 388 -11.62 -12.61 -29.01
C PRO A 388 -12.78 -13.03 -29.92
N THR A 389 -12.44 -13.64 -31.05
CA THR A 389 -13.45 -14.24 -31.94
C THR A 389 -14.06 -15.50 -31.34
N ASP A 390 -15.27 -15.87 -31.78
CA ASP A 390 -15.97 -17.06 -31.28
C ASP A 390 -15.14 -18.35 -31.43
N ALA A 391 -14.47 -18.51 -32.57
CA ALA A 391 -13.58 -19.65 -32.80
C ALA A 391 -12.39 -19.68 -31.82
N GLN A 392 -11.85 -18.50 -31.45
CA GLN A 392 -10.80 -18.42 -30.42
C GLN A 392 -11.36 -18.76 -29.04
N LEU A 393 -12.55 -18.24 -28.69
CA LEU A 393 -13.20 -18.51 -27.39
C LEU A 393 -13.51 -20.01 -27.21
N GLU A 394 -14.11 -20.63 -28.22
CA GLU A 394 -14.39 -22.06 -28.22
C GLU A 394 -13.12 -22.90 -28.08
N SER A 395 -12.07 -22.58 -28.86
CA SER A 395 -10.80 -23.28 -28.79
C SER A 395 -10.13 -23.14 -27.42
N MET A 396 -10.07 -21.93 -26.86
CA MET A 396 -9.48 -21.69 -25.55
C MET A 396 -10.24 -22.38 -24.42
N ALA A 397 -11.58 -22.37 -24.47
CA ALA A 397 -12.41 -23.05 -23.48
C ALA A 397 -12.21 -24.57 -23.52
N GLN A 398 -12.13 -25.16 -24.72
CA GLN A 398 -11.84 -26.59 -24.89
C GLN A 398 -10.44 -26.96 -24.36
N GLN A 399 -9.42 -26.14 -24.65
CA GLN A 399 -8.06 -26.37 -24.15
C GLN A 399 -7.97 -26.28 -22.62
N SER A 400 -8.66 -25.32 -22.01
CA SER A 400 -8.69 -25.14 -20.56
C SER A 400 -9.39 -26.33 -19.87
N ALA A 401 -10.47 -26.84 -20.46
CA ALA A 401 -11.18 -28.03 -19.96
C ALA A 401 -10.37 -29.33 -20.06
N GLN A 402 -9.30 -29.37 -20.84
CA GLN A 402 -8.40 -30.53 -20.97
C GLN A 402 -7.17 -30.45 -20.04
N GLN A 403 -6.90 -29.29 -19.44
CA GLN A 403 -5.74 -29.05 -18.58
C GLN A 403 -6.10 -29.01 -17.08
N GLY A 404 -7.37 -28.79 -16.74
CA GLY A 404 -7.93 -29.01 -15.41
C GLY A 404 -8.37 -30.45 -15.22
#